data_AF-A0A1Q1NPQ0-F1
#
_entry.id   AF-A0A1Q1NPQ0-F1
#
_cell.length_a   1.000
_cell.length_b   1.000
_cell.length_c   1.000
_cell.angle_alpha   90.00
_cell.angle_beta   90.00
_cell.angle_gamma   90.00
#
_symmetry.space_group_name_H-M   'P 1'
#
loop_
_entity.id
_entity.type
_entity.pdbx_description
1 polymer ?
#
loop_
_entity_poly.entity_id
_entity_poly.type
_entity_poly.pdbx_seq_one_letter_code
_entity_poly.pdbx_strand_id
1 'polypeptide(L)'
;MARRGTSVRLVRELSMTDHERQHVCGVEEALAHVGSLLSMRQPLEGLDQLRAGLMINLDSEVLAQIKQGEWCLIKAEADYGYWQGAEAVFQQAVLELMNNPPEQPTRTARIFRLVDSVTGEPLPAQAYIATIDGIPSQRRTDAQGIAHLFTDDQVRQLSLRIFNV
;
A
#
# COMPACT_ATOMS: atom_id res chain seq x y z
N MET A 1 6.82 8.22 13.18
CA MET A 1 5.70 9.03 12.67
C MET A 1 6.27 10.26 11.95
N ALA A 2 6.55 10.14 10.65
CA ALA A 2 7.01 11.27 9.85
C ALA A 2 5.81 12.14 9.51
N ARG A 3 5.91 13.45 9.78
CA ARG A 3 4.87 14.43 9.42
C ARG A 3 4.68 14.37 7.91
N ARG A 4 3.48 14.00 7.45
CA ARG A 4 3.05 14.17 6.06
C ARG A 4 2.98 15.67 5.79
N GLY A 5 4.10 16.24 5.36
CA GLY A 5 4.12 17.57 4.78
C GLY A 5 3.44 17.50 3.43
N THR A 6 2.46 18.34 3.21
CA THR A 6 1.89 18.65 1.89
C THR A 6 3.03 19.19 1.03
N SER A 7 3.73 18.31 0.31
CA SER A 7 4.94 18.68 -0.43
C SER A 7 4.53 19.36 -1.74
N VAL A 8 4.62 20.69 -1.77
CA VAL A 8 4.48 21.47 -3.00
C VAL A 8 5.86 21.71 -3.60
N ARG A 9 5.96 21.77 -4.93
CA ARG A 9 7.24 22.02 -5.62
C ARG A 9 7.11 23.03 -6.75
N LEU A 10 8.19 23.75 -7.02
CA LEU A 10 8.29 24.67 -8.14
C LEU A 10 8.79 23.94 -9.39
N VAL A 11 8.05 24.09 -10.48
CA VAL A 11 8.37 23.47 -11.77
C VAL A 11 8.27 24.54 -12.86
N ARG A 12 9.20 24.50 -13.82
CA ARG A 12 9.16 25.38 -14.99
C ARG A 12 8.03 24.93 -15.93
N GLU A 13 7.24 25.89 -16.42
CA GLU A 13 6.06 25.62 -17.26
C GLU A 13 6.38 24.70 -18.45
N LEU A 14 7.46 25.02 -19.17
CA LEU A 14 7.90 24.28 -20.37
C LEU A 14 8.34 22.83 -20.10
N SER A 15 8.58 22.47 -18.85
CA SER A 15 9.03 21.13 -18.44
C SER A 15 7.93 20.32 -17.79
N MET A 16 6.71 20.85 -17.68
CA MET A 16 5.58 20.16 -17.07
C MET A 16 5.01 19.09 -18.00
N THR A 17 4.68 17.97 -17.40
CA THR A 17 3.83 16.93 -17.98
C THR A 17 2.36 17.36 -17.99
N ASP A 18 1.55 16.72 -18.84
CA ASP A 18 0.10 16.98 -18.89
C ASP A 18 -0.62 16.66 -17.56
N HIS A 19 -0.06 15.74 -16.76
CA HIS A 19 -0.58 15.42 -15.44
C HIS A 19 -0.27 16.51 -14.41
N GLU A 20 0.96 17.04 -14.41
CA GLU A 20 1.35 18.14 -13.52
C GLU A 20 0.52 19.39 -13.79
N ARG A 21 0.19 19.67 -15.06
CA ARG A 21 -0.68 20.80 -15.46
C ARG A 21 -2.05 20.77 -14.78
N GLN A 22 -2.60 19.60 -14.50
CA GLN A 22 -3.90 19.44 -13.82
C GLN A 22 -3.85 19.81 -12.33
N HIS A 23 -2.63 19.89 -11.76
CA HIS A 23 -2.39 20.09 -10.34
C HIS A 23 -1.63 21.40 -10.04
N VAL A 24 -1.59 22.32 -11.01
CA VAL A 24 -1.02 23.66 -10.83
C VAL A 24 -1.89 24.47 -9.87
N CYS A 25 -1.27 25.07 -8.85
CA CYS A 25 -1.94 26.05 -8.00
C CYS A 25 -2.32 27.31 -8.80
N GLY A 26 -3.41 27.97 -8.41
CA GLY A 26 -3.73 29.28 -8.96
C GLY A 26 -2.61 30.29 -8.66
N VAL A 27 -2.37 31.25 -9.56
CA VAL A 27 -1.23 32.19 -9.43
C VAL A 27 -1.25 32.93 -8.08
N GLU A 28 -2.40 33.43 -7.64
CA GLU A 28 -2.53 34.13 -6.35
C GLU A 28 -2.25 33.22 -5.14
N GLU A 29 -2.73 31.96 -5.20
CA GLU A 29 -2.47 30.94 -4.19
C GLU A 29 -0.97 30.61 -4.14
N ALA A 30 -0.33 30.45 -5.30
CA ALA A 30 1.09 30.17 -5.43
C ALA A 30 1.95 31.33 -4.88
N LEU A 31 1.61 32.58 -5.22
CA LEU A 31 2.31 33.77 -4.73
C LEU A 31 2.23 33.89 -3.21
N ALA A 32 1.04 33.72 -2.64
CA ALA A 32 0.85 33.77 -1.19
C ALA A 32 1.64 32.65 -0.49
N HIS A 33 1.59 31.44 -1.03
CA HIS A 33 2.24 30.28 -0.44
C HIS A 33 3.76 30.38 -0.51
N VAL A 34 4.33 30.66 -1.69
CA VAL A 34 5.78 30.81 -1.88
C VAL A 34 6.31 32.02 -1.12
N GLY A 35 5.59 33.14 -1.12
CA GLY A 35 5.98 34.33 -0.35
C GLY A 35 6.08 34.05 1.16
N SER A 36 5.16 33.25 1.69
CA SER A 36 5.21 32.79 3.08
C SER A 36 6.42 31.90 3.36
N LEU A 37 6.69 30.91 2.50
CA LEU A 37 7.84 30.01 2.64
C LEU A 37 9.18 30.76 2.58
N LEU A 38 9.32 31.72 1.66
CA LEU A 38 10.51 32.56 1.54
C LEU A 38 10.73 33.41 2.79
N SER A 39 9.66 34.05 3.28
CA SER A 39 9.70 34.87 4.51
C SER A 39 10.10 34.05 5.73
N MET A 40 9.61 32.80 5.83
CA MET A 40 9.95 31.86 6.90
C MET A 40 11.26 31.11 6.67
N ARG A 41 11.96 31.35 5.54
CA ARG A 41 13.16 30.62 5.11
C ARG A 41 12.98 29.10 5.12
N GLN A 42 11.78 28.63 4.79
CA GLN A 42 11.51 27.21 4.67
C GLN A 42 12.00 26.69 3.32
N PRO A 43 12.52 25.44 3.27
CA PRO A 43 12.92 24.83 2.01
C PRO A 43 11.70 24.63 1.11
N LEU A 44 11.92 24.84 -0.19
CA LEU A 44 10.93 24.61 -1.23
C LEU A 44 11.63 23.89 -2.38
N GLU A 45 11.13 22.72 -2.74
CA GLU A 45 11.68 21.95 -3.85
C GLU A 45 11.55 22.73 -5.16
N GLY A 46 12.61 22.72 -5.98
CA GLY A 46 12.70 23.49 -7.23
C GLY A 46 13.13 24.95 -7.06
N LEU A 47 13.13 25.50 -5.84
CA LEU A 47 13.55 26.90 -5.60
C LEU A 47 15.02 27.15 -5.96
N ASP A 48 15.91 26.21 -5.60
CA ASP A 48 17.34 26.34 -5.92
C ASP A 48 17.59 26.24 -7.43
N GLN A 49 16.79 25.43 -8.14
CA GLN A 49 16.87 25.31 -9.60
C GLN A 49 16.41 26.60 -10.27
N LEU A 50 15.32 27.20 -9.79
CA LEU A 50 14.86 28.51 -10.23
C LEU A 50 15.94 29.59 -10.02
N ARG A 51 16.50 29.66 -8.80
CA ARG A 51 17.51 30.67 -8.46
C ARG A 51 18.80 30.50 -9.26
N ALA A 52 19.32 29.28 -9.34
CA ALA A 52 20.53 28.98 -10.10
C ALA A 52 20.32 29.18 -11.61
N GLY A 53 19.18 28.74 -12.14
CA GLY A 53 18.86 28.81 -13.57
C GLY A 53 18.74 30.24 -14.11
N LEU A 54 18.35 31.20 -13.26
CA LEU A 54 18.15 32.60 -13.63
C LEU A 54 19.09 33.58 -12.91
N MET A 55 20.06 33.08 -12.13
CA MET A 55 20.95 33.89 -11.27
C MET A 55 20.18 34.87 -10.37
N ILE A 56 19.01 34.45 -9.88
CA ILE A 56 18.14 35.27 -9.04
C ILE A 56 18.68 35.32 -7.61
N ASN A 57 18.81 36.53 -7.07
CA ASN A 57 19.28 36.77 -5.71
C ASN A 57 18.19 37.32 -4.79
N LEU A 58 17.08 37.81 -5.33
CA LEU A 58 15.99 38.42 -4.56
C LEU A 58 14.72 37.58 -4.58
N ASP A 59 14.02 37.54 -3.44
CA ASP A 59 12.73 36.85 -3.31
C ASP A 59 11.64 37.49 -4.18
N SER A 60 11.73 38.79 -4.45
CA SER A 60 10.81 39.49 -5.37
C SER A 60 10.92 39.00 -6.81
N GLU A 61 12.12 38.62 -7.25
CA GLU A 61 12.35 38.08 -8.59
C GLU A 61 11.81 36.65 -8.69
N VAL A 62 11.93 35.84 -7.63
CA VAL A 62 11.27 34.53 -7.54
C VAL A 62 9.76 34.67 -7.69
N LEU A 63 9.14 35.59 -6.95
CA LEU A 63 7.70 35.84 -7.04
C LEU A 63 7.29 36.40 -8.41
N ALA A 64 8.15 37.18 -9.08
CA ALA A 64 7.89 37.68 -10.43
C ALA A 64 7.80 36.55 -11.46
N GLN A 65 8.65 35.52 -11.35
CA GLN A 65 8.61 34.34 -12.24
C GLN A 65 7.31 33.54 -12.08
N ILE A 66 6.79 33.44 -10.85
CA ILE A 66 5.50 32.80 -10.58
C ILE A 66 4.35 33.65 -11.13
N LYS A 67 4.40 34.96 -10.93
CA LYS A 67 3.38 35.89 -11.44
C LYS A 67 3.28 35.88 -12.96
N GLN A 68 4.42 35.69 -13.65
CA GLN A 68 4.48 35.59 -15.11
C GLN A 68 4.02 34.22 -15.63
N GLY A 69 3.91 33.22 -14.76
CA GLY A 69 3.52 31.86 -15.12
C GLY A 69 4.68 31.01 -15.69
N GLU A 70 5.90 31.54 -15.72
CA GLU A 70 7.09 30.80 -16.18
C GLU A 70 7.48 29.68 -15.22
N TRP A 71 7.14 29.85 -13.93
CA TRP A 71 7.31 28.87 -12.88
C TRP A 71 5.99 28.66 -12.13
N CYS A 72 5.55 27.41 -12.10
CA CYS A 72 4.29 27.01 -11.49
C CYS A 72 4.55 26.28 -10.17
N LEU A 73 3.69 26.54 -9.18
CA LEU A 73 3.64 25.74 -7.96
C LEU A 73 2.74 24.53 -8.20
N ILE A 74 3.30 23.34 -8.05
CA ILE A 74 2.60 22.07 -8.23
C ILE A 74 2.20 21.51 -6.87
N LYS A 75 0.95 21.06 -6.77
CA LYS A 75 0.43 20.41 -5.56
C LYS A 75 0.98 18.99 -5.43
N ALA A 76 1.08 18.50 -4.19
CA ALA A 76 1.58 17.15 -3.88
C ALA A 76 0.84 16.03 -4.62
N GLU A 77 -0.42 16.30 -4.97
CA GLU A 77 -1.31 15.43 -5.72
C GLU A 77 -0.75 15.02 -7.09
N ALA A 78 0.10 15.85 -7.70
CA ALA A 78 0.76 15.53 -8.97
C ALA A 78 1.75 14.36 -8.88
N ASP A 79 2.25 14.07 -7.67
CA ASP A 79 3.21 13.00 -7.44
C ASP A 79 2.48 11.69 -7.00
N TYR A 80 1.15 11.73 -6.83
CA TYR A 80 0.38 10.51 -6.65
C TYR A 80 0.38 9.72 -7.96
N GLY A 81 0.83 8.46 -7.90
CA GLY A 81 1.11 7.62 -9.06
C GLY A 81 0.09 7.75 -10.19
N TYR A 82 0.48 8.47 -11.23
CA TYR A 82 -0.32 8.65 -12.42
C TYR A 82 -0.09 7.49 -13.37
N TRP A 83 -1.00 6.51 -13.30
CA TRP A 83 -0.95 5.34 -14.17
C TRP A 83 -1.70 5.61 -15.48
N GLN A 84 -1.10 6.41 -16.35
CA GLN A 84 -1.66 6.67 -17.68
C GLN A 84 -1.81 5.35 -18.45
N GLY A 85 -3.04 4.96 -18.77
CA GLY A 85 -3.36 3.72 -19.50
C GLY A 85 -3.45 2.43 -18.66
N ALA A 86 -3.01 2.43 -17.39
CA ALA A 86 -3.11 1.21 -16.59
C ALA A 86 -4.53 0.96 -16.08
N GLU A 87 -5.40 1.97 -16.00
CA GLU A 87 -6.76 1.75 -15.50
C GLU A 87 -7.58 0.86 -16.44
N ALA A 88 -7.55 1.12 -17.76
CA ALA A 88 -8.25 0.27 -18.72
C ALA A 88 -7.65 -1.15 -18.78
N VAL A 89 -6.31 -1.26 -18.74
CA VAL A 89 -5.62 -2.56 -18.71
C VAL A 89 -5.90 -3.31 -17.41
N PHE A 90 -5.95 -2.60 -16.28
CA PHE A 90 -6.28 -3.16 -14.97
C PHE A 90 -7.74 -3.61 -14.92
N GLN A 91 -8.68 -2.78 -15.37
CA GLN A 91 -10.09 -3.14 -15.47
C GLN A 91 -10.27 -4.36 -16.38
N GLN A 92 -9.57 -4.43 -17.51
CA GLN A 92 -9.59 -5.59 -18.39
C GLN A 92 -9.02 -6.84 -17.71
N ALA A 93 -7.89 -6.73 -17.01
CA ALA A 93 -7.30 -7.84 -16.27
C ALA A 93 -8.19 -8.33 -15.12
N VAL A 94 -8.89 -7.41 -14.44
CA VAL A 94 -9.88 -7.76 -13.40
C VAL A 94 -11.08 -8.47 -14.01
N LEU A 95 -11.63 -7.97 -15.11
CA LEU A 95 -12.73 -8.64 -15.82
C LEU A 95 -12.30 -10.03 -16.32
N GLU A 96 -11.08 -10.16 -16.85
CA GLU A 96 -10.51 -11.44 -17.27
C GLU A 96 -10.37 -12.41 -16.10
N LEU A 97 -9.88 -11.95 -14.95
CA LEU A 97 -9.76 -12.74 -13.73
C LEU A 97 -11.13 -13.17 -13.17
N MET A 98 -12.14 -12.30 -13.24
CA MET A 98 -13.51 -12.62 -12.81
C MET A 98 -14.15 -13.66 -13.73
N ASN A 99 -13.89 -13.59 -15.02
CA ASN A 99 -14.42 -14.52 -16.01
C ASN A 99 -13.66 -15.85 -16.06
N ASN A 100 -12.36 -15.83 -15.72
CA ASN A 100 -11.47 -17.00 -15.68
C ASN A 100 -10.71 -17.04 -14.36
N PRO A 101 -11.39 -17.33 -13.22
CA PRO A 101 -10.70 -17.43 -11.95
C PRO A 101 -9.68 -18.58 -12.02
N PRO A 102 -8.45 -18.39 -11.48
CA PRO A 102 -7.48 -19.46 -11.44
C PRO A 102 -8.02 -20.64 -10.62
N GLU A 103 -7.70 -21.86 -11.05
CA GLU A 103 -8.08 -23.07 -10.34
C GLU A 103 -7.66 -22.96 -8.87
N GLN A 104 -8.64 -23.00 -7.98
CA GLN A 104 -8.37 -22.99 -6.55
C GLN A 104 -7.85 -24.38 -6.17
N PRO A 105 -6.76 -24.47 -5.39
CA PRO A 105 -6.28 -25.77 -4.94
C PRO A 105 -7.39 -26.45 -4.14
N THR A 106 -7.88 -27.59 -4.64
CA THR A 106 -8.84 -28.41 -3.92
C THR A 106 -8.15 -28.95 -2.67
N ARG A 107 -8.65 -28.56 -1.50
CA ARG A 107 -8.20 -29.10 -0.22
C ARG A 107 -9.37 -29.79 0.44
N THR A 108 -9.21 -31.07 0.75
CA THR A 108 -10.19 -31.80 1.52
C THR A 108 -9.95 -31.56 3.00
N ALA A 109 -10.99 -31.06 3.68
CA ALA A 109 -10.96 -30.84 5.11
C ALA A 109 -11.15 -32.17 5.85
N ARG A 110 -10.14 -32.55 6.64
CA ARG A 110 -10.23 -33.61 7.64
C ARG A 110 -10.34 -32.97 9.02
N ILE A 111 -11.49 -33.18 9.66
CA ILE A 111 -11.89 -32.49 10.88
C ILE A 111 -11.89 -33.50 12.02
N PHE A 112 -11.16 -33.21 13.10
CA PHE A 112 -11.14 -34.02 14.32
C PHE A 112 -11.58 -33.18 15.50
N ARG A 113 -12.47 -33.71 16.34
CA ARG A 113 -12.87 -33.04 17.59
C ARG A 113 -12.13 -33.69 18.75
N LEU A 114 -11.40 -32.89 19.51
CA LEU A 114 -10.76 -33.30 20.76
C LEU A 114 -11.70 -32.94 21.90
N VAL A 115 -11.99 -33.96 22.70
CA VAL A 115 -12.85 -33.87 23.88
C VAL A 115 -12.14 -34.46 25.08
N ASP A 116 -12.47 -33.97 26.26
CA ASP A 116 -12.06 -34.57 27.53
C ASP A 116 -12.73 -35.94 27.66
N SER A 117 -11.96 -36.98 27.97
CA SER A 117 -12.48 -38.36 28.00
C SER A 117 -13.41 -38.64 29.18
N VAL A 118 -13.39 -37.81 30.23
CA VAL A 118 -14.19 -37.97 31.45
C VAL A 118 -15.49 -37.19 31.33
N THR A 119 -15.42 -35.94 30.88
CA THR A 119 -16.55 -35.02 30.82
C THR A 119 -17.23 -34.98 29.46
N GLY A 120 -16.52 -35.37 28.39
CA GLY A 120 -16.98 -35.23 27.01
C GLY A 120 -16.94 -33.80 26.47
N GLU A 121 -16.51 -32.83 27.28
CA GLU A 121 -16.46 -31.42 26.90
C GLU A 121 -15.34 -31.18 25.87
N PRO A 122 -15.51 -30.25 24.92
CA PRO A 122 -14.48 -29.90 23.97
C PRO A 122 -13.21 -29.37 24.66
N LEU A 123 -12.05 -29.67 24.09
CA LEU A 123 -10.76 -29.16 24.57
C LEU A 123 -10.31 -27.97 23.70
N PRO A 124 -10.66 -26.72 24.04
CA PRO A 124 -10.26 -25.56 23.26
C PRO A 124 -8.77 -25.24 23.43
N ALA A 125 -8.15 -24.70 22.38
CA ALA A 125 -6.74 -24.31 22.37
C ALA A 125 -5.75 -25.43 22.75
N GLN A 126 -6.17 -26.69 22.72
CA GLN A 126 -5.35 -27.86 23.03
C GLN A 126 -4.24 -28.00 21.99
N ALA A 127 -3.01 -28.08 22.45
CA ALA A 127 -1.85 -28.25 21.58
C ALA A 127 -1.79 -29.67 21.03
N TYR A 128 -1.51 -29.80 19.72
CA TYR A 128 -1.27 -31.07 19.06
C TYR A 128 -0.22 -30.92 17.94
N ILE A 129 0.39 -32.04 17.55
CA ILE A 129 1.20 -32.14 16.33
C ILE A 129 0.44 -32.99 15.33
N ALA A 130 0.11 -32.41 14.18
CA ALA A 130 -0.39 -33.14 13.03
C ALA A 130 0.77 -33.47 12.10
N THR A 131 0.94 -34.75 11.78
CA THR A 131 1.89 -35.23 10.78
C THR A 131 1.13 -35.68 9.54
N ILE A 132 1.37 -35.03 8.41
CA ILE A 132 0.76 -35.32 7.11
C ILE A 132 1.88 -35.75 6.18
N ASP A 133 1.82 -36.99 5.69
CA ASP A 133 2.86 -37.61 4.83
C ASP A 133 4.30 -37.39 5.34
N GLY A 134 4.47 -37.55 6.66
CA GLY A 134 5.77 -37.42 7.33
C GLY A 134 6.16 -36.00 7.73
N ILE A 135 5.40 -34.96 7.35
CA ILE A 135 5.69 -33.56 7.68
C ILE A 135 4.92 -33.16 8.97
N PRO A 136 5.60 -32.93 10.09
CA PRO A 136 4.96 -32.52 11.34
C PRO A 136 4.65 -31.01 11.34
N SER A 137 3.49 -30.64 11.89
CA SER A 137 3.11 -29.25 12.16
C SER A 137 2.47 -29.14 13.54
N GLN A 138 2.94 -28.19 14.35
CA GLN A 138 2.36 -27.89 15.67
C GLN A 138 1.20 -26.91 15.53
N ARG A 139 0.07 -27.23 16.14
CA ARG A 139 -1.19 -26.49 16.01
C ARG A 139 -1.97 -26.52 17.32
N ARG A 140 -3.09 -25.79 17.35
CA ARG A 140 -4.06 -25.79 18.45
C ARG A 140 -5.47 -26.00 17.91
N THR A 141 -6.33 -26.62 18.73
CA THR A 141 -7.77 -26.70 18.44
C THR A 141 -8.43 -25.34 18.57
N ASP A 142 -9.55 -25.15 17.88
CA ASP A 142 -10.38 -23.95 18.02
C ASP A 142 -11.22 -23.97 19.32
N ALA A 143 -12.10 -22.98 19.49
CA ALA A 143 -12.96 -22.85 20.66
C ALA A 143 -13.94 -24.02 20.86
N GLN A 144 -14.20 -24.82 19.82
CA GLN A 144 -15.07 -26.00 19.84
C GLN A 144 -14.29 -27.32 19.93
N GLY A 145 -13.00 -27.23 20.25
CA GLY A 145 -12.10 -28.38 20.34
C GLY A 145 -11.75 -28.98 18.99
N ILE A 146 -11.91 -28.25 17.88
CA ILE A 146 -11.74 -28.80 16.53
C ILE A 146 -10.32 -28.58 16.01
N ALA A 147 -9.71 -29.66 15.54
CA ALA A 147 -8.49 -29.66 14.75
C ALA A 147 -8.85 -29.67 13.26
N HIS A 148 -8.53 -28.57 12.57
CA HIS A 148 -8.75 -28.39 11.13
C HIS A 148 -7.50 -28.78 10.35
N LEU A 149 -7.56 -29.90 9.61
CA LEU A 149 -6.49 -30.35 8.73
C LEU A 149 -6.96 -30.28 7.28
N PHE A 150 -6.39 -29.34 6.53
CA PHE A 150 -6.61 -29.22 5.10
C PHE A 150 -5.53 -29.99 4.37
N THR A 151 -5.91 -31.06 3.70
CA THR A 151 -4.99 -31.96 2.98
C THR A 151 -5.35 -32.05 1.51
N ASP A 152 -4.39 -32.47 0.69
CA ASP A 152 -4.68 -33.02 -0.63
C ASP A 152 -5.48 -34.33 -0.49
N ASP A 153 -6.22 -34.72 -1.51
CA ASP A 153 -6.92 -36.00 -1.58
C ASP A 153 -5.96 -37.19 -1.61
N GLN A 154 -4.72 -36.99 -2.08
CA GLN A 154 -3.72 -38.05 -2.19
C GLN A 154 -2.96 -38.35 -0.89
N VAL A 155 -3.30 -37.73 0.23
CA VAL A 155 -2.62 -37.98 1.51
C VAL A 155 -2.73 -39.44 1.93
N ARG A 156 -1.58 -40.09 2.10
CA ARG A 156 -1.47 -41.52 2.45
C ARG A 156 -1.41 -41.73 3.95
N GLN A 157 -0.74 -40.83 4.67
CA GLN A 157 -0.54 -40.95 6.11
C GLN A 157 -0.92 -39.67 6.83
N LEU A 158 -1.78 -39.82 7.83
CA LEU A 158 -2.18 -38.75 8.74
C LEU A 158 -2.14 -39.27 10.17
N SER A 159 -1.49 -38.54 11.05
CA SER A 159 -1.50 -38.82 12.49
C SER A 159 -1.58 -37.54 13.30
N LEU A 160 -2.28 -37.60 14.43
CA LEU A 160 -2.29 -36.55 15.44
C LEU A 160 -1.64 -37.08 16.71
N ARG A 161 -0.75 -36.27 17.30
CA ARG A 161 -0.21 -36.48 18.64
C ARG A 161 -0.64 -35.33 19.53
N ILE A 162 -1.25 -35.66 20.66
CA ILE A 162 -1.73 -34.70 21.66
C ILE A 162 -0.73 -34.76 22.82
N PHE A 163 -0.33 -33.60 23.33
CA PHE A 163 0.63 -33.49 24.44
C PHE A 163 -0.08 -32.91 25.64
N ASN A 164 0.08 -33.54 26.80
CA ASN A 164 -0.58 -33.20 28.07
C ASN A 164 -2.11 -33.11 27.94
N VAL A 165 -2.78 -34.15 28.44
CA VAL A 165 -4.20 -34.10 28.81
C VAL A 165 -4.25 -33.76 30.30
#